data_AF-A0A4D8QQ27-F1
#
_entry.id   AF-A0A4D8QQ27-F1
#
_cell.length_a   1.000
_cell.length_b   1.000
_cell.length_c   1.000
_cell.angle_alpha   90.00
_cell.angle_beta   90.00
_cell.angle_gamma   90.00
#
_symmetry.space_group_name_H-M   'P 1'
#
loop_
_entity.id
_entity.type
_entity.pdbx_description
1 polymer ?
#
loop_
_entity_poly.entity_id
_entity_poly.type
_entity_poly.pdbx_seq_one_letter_code
_entity_poly.pdbx_strand_id
1 'polypeptide(L)'
;MPTLADWMRPADEDTVRCWLADLGILVAGTMGVEEARAKLGAYSRLLADDYPRLAFTERTLRAAGRRFNTYFPTFGKVAEFLDELAVELRTKVNRVQALAAPPRQRQREAEDEPVSLEQRQRMGLLFGMLGKALTSGDWNAVDAECQRIEARDKWNAPQPPTKP
;
A
#
# COMPACT_ATOMS: atom_id res chain seq x y z
N MET A 1 2.75 -13.09 19.76
CA MET A 1 3.00 -13.53 18.36
C MET A 1 3.15 -12.28 17.51
N PRO A 2 4.25 -12.13 16.75
CA PRO A 2 4.44 -10.99 15.85
C PRO A 2 3.34 -10.94 14.78
N THR A 3 2.88 -9.73 14.45
CA THR A 3 1.84 -9.50 13.44
C THR A 3 2.43 -9.52 12.02
N LEU A 4 1.60 -9.66 10.99
CA LEU A 4 2.05 -9.57 9.60
C LEU A 4 2.75 -8.24 9.29
N ALA A 5 2.32 -7.15 9.93
CA ALA A 5 2.97 -5.85 9.81
C ALA A 5 4.38 -5.85 10.40
N ASP A 6 4.60 -6.55 11.51
CA ASP A 6 5.94 -6.68 12.12
C ASP A 6 6.90 -7.46 11.23
N TRP A 7 6.41 -8.48 10.51
CA TRP A 7 7.20 -9.26 9.55
C TRP A 7 7.56 -8.49 8.27
N MET A 8 6.79 -7.45 7.94
CA MET A 8 7.00 -6.60 6.77
C MET A 8 7.91 -5.40 7.05
N ARG A 9 8.30 -5.18 8.32
CA ARG A 9 9.33 -4.18 8.66
C ARG A 9 10.69 -4.62 8.12
N PRO A 10 11.61 -3.68 7.87
CA PRO A 10 12.99 -3.99 7.53
C PRO A 10 13.62 -4.96 8.54
N ALA A 11 14.53 -5.80 8.06
CA ALA A 11 15.29 -6.69 8.92
C ALA A 11 16.33 -5.91 9.73
N ASP A 12 16.66 -6.40 10.92
CA ASP A 12 17.85 -5.94 11.62
C ASP A 12 19.11 -6.61 11.04
N GLU A 13 20.24 -5.94 11.18
CA GLU A 13 21.53 -6.40 10.65
C GLU A 13 21.91 -7.79 11.17
N ASP A 14 21.63 -8.09 12.45
CA ASP A 14 21.97 -9.39 13.05
C ASP A 14 21.18 -10.54 12.41
N THR A 15 19.88 -10.34 12.16
CA THR A 15 19.04 -11.31 11.44
C THR A 15 19.59 -11.61 10.05
N VAL A 16 19.97 -10.57 9.30
CA VAL A 16 20.55 -10.74 7.97
C VAL A 16 21.91 -11.44 8.05
N ARG A 17 22.75 -11.08 9.02
CA ARG A 17 24.07 -11.66 9.22
C ARG A 17 23.99 -13.15 9.53
N CYS A 18 23.08 -13.57 10.41
CA CYS A 18 22.82 -14.98 10.70
C CYS A 18 22.36 -15.72 9.45
N TRP A 19 21.40 -15.17 8.71
CA TRP A 19 20.90 -15.77 7.48
C TRP A 19 22.00 -15.95 6.43
N LEU A 20 22.87 -14.95 6.25
CA LEU A 20 24.02 -15.02 5.33
C LEU A 20 25.08 -16.02 5.80
N ALA A 21 25.31 -16.14 7.10
CA ALA A 21 26.23 -17.13 7.65
C ALA A 21 25.74 -18.55 7.37
N ASP A 22 24.45 -18.81 7.58
CA ASP A 22 23.85 -20.10 7.27
C ASP A 22 23.88 -20.38 5.77
N LEU A 23 23.64 -19.37 4.93
CA LEU A 23 23.80 -19.52 3.47
C LEU A 23 25.23 -19.90 3.12
N GLY A 24 26.20 -19.32 3.81
CA GLY A 24 27.62 -19.65 3.70
C GLY A 24 27.94 -21.10 3.99
N ILE A 25 27.24 -21.72 4.94
CA ILE A 25 27.37 -23.15 5.25
C ILE A 25 26.75 -24.01 4.16
N LEU A 26 25.66 -23.56 3.53
CA LEU A 26 24.93 -24.33 2.52
C LEU A 26 25.60 -24.33 1.14
N VAL A 27 26.38 -23.29 0.80
CA VAL A 27 27.08 -23.18 -0.48
C VAL A 27 28.41 -23.95 -0.43
N ALA A 28 28.71 -24.75 -1.46
CA ALA A 28 29.85 -25.67 -1.47
C ALA A 28 31.24 -25.03 -1.70
N GLY A 29 31.49 -23.83 -1.15
CA GLY A 29 32.73 -23.07 -1.35
C GLY A 29 33.61 -23.00 -0.11
N THR A 30 34.92 -23.18 -0.27
CA THR A 30 35.91 -22.86 0.77
C THR A 30 36.22 -21.36 0.73
N MET A 31 35.84 -20.62 1.78
CA MET A 31 36.15 -19.20 1.95
C MET A 31 37.02 -19.02 3.21
N GLY A 32 38.02 -18.14 3.14
CA GLY A 32 38.80 -17.79 4.32
C GLY A 32 37.94 -17.06 5.37
N VAL A 33 38.23 -17.27 6.65
CA VAL A 33 37.44 -16.70 7.76
C VAL A 33 37.37 -15.17 7.70
N GLU A 34 38.48 -14.50 7.37
CA GLU A 34 38.52 -13.04 7.24
C GLU A 34 37.69 -12.53 6.06
N GLU A 35 37.72 -13.23 4.92
CA GLU A 35 36.89 -12.90 3.76
C GLU A 35 35.41 -13.09 4.07
N ALA A 36 35.06 -14.17 4.76
CA ALA A 36 33.70 -14.44 5.21
C ALA A 36 33.21 -13.33 6.16
N ARG A 37 34.01 -12.98 7.17
CA ARG A 37 33.70 -11.90 8.11
C ARG A 37 33.49 -10.56 7.39
N ALA A 38 34.37 -10.21 6.45
CA ALA A 38 34.26 -8.98 5.67
C ALA A 38 32.98 -8.94 4.83
N LYS A 39 32.65 -10.04 4.13
CA LYS A 39 31.41 -10.14 3.33
C LYS A 39 30.16 -10.08 4.21
N LEU A 40 30.11 -10.84 5.30
CA LEU A 40 28.97 -10.85 6.21
C LEU A 40 28.72 -9.46 6.78
N GLY A 41 29.76 -8.76 7.25
CA GLY A 41 29.63 -7.39 7.76
C GLY A 41 29.17 -6.40 6.68
N ALA A 42 29.75 -6.45 5.49
CA ALA A 42 29.37 -5.55 4.41
C ALA A 42 27.94 -5.80 3.90
N TYR A 43 27.57 -7.06 3.71
CA TYR A 43 26.30 -7.45 3.09
C TYR A 43 25.15 -7.22 4.07
N SER A 44 25.32 -7.63 5.34
CA SER A 44 24.25 -7.48 6.35
C SER A 44 23.82 -6.03 6.53
N ARG A 45 24.79 -5.11 6.63
CA ARG A 45 24.51 -3.67 6.74
C ARG A 45 23.75 -3.12 5.52
N LEU A 46 24.09 -3.55 4.31
CA LEU A 46 23.47 -3.04 3.09
C LEU A 46 22.09 -3.64 2.83
N LEU A 47 21.82 -4.86 3.28
CA LEU A 47 20.55 -5.56 2.99
C LEU A 47 19.49 -5.36 4.09
N ALA A 48 19.88 -5.02 5.32
CA ALA A 48 18.96 -4.93 6.47
C ALA A 48 17.80 -3.94 6.23
N ASP A 49 18.10 -2.74 5.73
CA ASP A 49 17.11 -1.67 5.57
C ASP A 49 16.25 -1.81 4.29
N ASP A 50 16.74 -2.55 3.29
CA ASP A 50 16.11 -2.64 1.97
C ASP A 50 15.04 -3.75 1.89
N TYR A 51 15.15 -4.79 2.74
CA TYR A 51 14.33 -5.99 2.64
C TYR A 51 13.58 -6.29 3.94
N PRO A 52 12.32 -6.78 3.84
CA PRO A 52 11.53 -7.10 5.02
C PRO A 52 12.10 -8.31 5.76
N ARG A 53 11.88 -8.40 7.08
CA ARG A 53 12.22 -9.58 7.91
C ARG A 53 11.75 -10.91 7.30
N LEU A 54 10.59 -10.90 6.64
CA LEU A 54 10.01 -12.07 5.98
C LEU A 54 10.87 -12.61 4.82
N ALA A 55 11.81 -11.84 4.29
CA ALA A 55 12.78 -12.27 3.28
C ALA A 55 13.94 -13.11 3.86
N PHE A 56 14.18 -13.05 5.17
CA PHE A 56 15.29 -13.73 5.86
C PHE A 56 14.78 -14.84 6.78
N THR A 57 14.12 -15.84 6.19
CA THR A 57 13.55 -17.00 6.90
C THR A 57 14.26 -18.27 6.51
N GLU A 58 14.08 -19.35 7.28
CA GLU A 58 14.60 -20.67 6.91
C GLU A 58 14.09 -21.14 5.54
N ARG A 59 12.84 -20.80 5.18
CA ARG A 59 12.27 -21.14 3.87
C ARG A 59 13.04 -20.45 2.73
N THR A 60 13.30 -19.15 2.86
CA THR A 60 14.02 -18.38 1.83
C THR A 60 15.50 -18.76 1.82
N LEU A 61 16.07 -19.13 2.96
CA LEU A 61 17.42 -19.69 3.06
C LEU A 61 17.56 -20.99 2.25
N ARG A 62 16.63 -21.94 2.43
CA ARG A 62 16.63 -23.19 1.65
C ARG A 62 16.48 -22.93 0.15
N ALA A 63 15.68 -21.93 -0.23
CA ALA A 63 15.54 -21.54 -1.63
C ALA A 63 16.84 -20.93 -2.19
N ALA A 64 17.50 -20.06 -1.42
CA ALA A 64 18.80 -19.47 -1.75
C ALA A 64 19.88 -20.55 -1.91
N GLY A 65 19.97 -21.50 -0.97
CA GLY A 65 20.95 -22.60 -1.04
C GLY A 65 20.74 -23.53 -2.26
N ARG A 66 19.50 -23.69 -2.74
CA ARG A 66 19.25 -24.41 -4.00
C ARG A 66 19.66 -23.59 -5.23
N ARG A 67 19.51 -22.26 -5.18
CA ARG A 67 19.87 -21.35 -6.29
C ARG A 67 21.38 -21.14 -6.37
N PHE A 68 22.06 -21.04 -5.23
CA PHE A 68 23.49 -20.82 -5.11
C PHE A 68 24.14 -22.12 -4.62
N ASN A 69 24.41 -23.05 -5.53
CA ASN A 69 24.90 -24.39 -5.17
C ASN A 69 26.43 -24.57 -5.28
N THR A 70 27.15 -23.62 -5.88
CA THR A 70 28.59 -23.79 -6.16
C THR A 70 29.49 -22.95 -5.25
N TYR A 71 29.22 -21.66 -5.11
CA TYR A 71 30.04 -20.71 -4.37
C TYR A 71 29.17 -19.74 -3.61
N PHE A 72 29.77 -19.07 -2.62
CA PHE A 72 29.11 -17.95 -1.96
C PHE A 72 28.76 -16.86 -2.99
N PRO A 73 27.48 -16.47 -3.09
CA PRO A 73 27.04 -15.53 -4.10
C PRO A 73 27.67 -14.15 -3.87
N THR A 74 27.86 -13.41 -4.97
CA THR A 74 28.20 -11.99 -4.88
C THR A 74 27.02 -11.20 -4.31
N PHE A 75 27.29 -10.02 -3.75
CA PHE A 75 26.26 -9.13 -3.22
C PHE A 75 25.12 -8.92 -4.22
N GLY A 76 25.44 -8.58 -5.48
CA GLY A 76 24.43 -8.34 -6.52
C GLY A 76 23.55 -9.55 -6.80
N LYS A 77 24.08 -10.78 -6.68
CA LYS A 77 23.29 -12.00 -6.85
C LYS A 77 22.36 -12.28 -5.67
N VAL A 78 22.79 -11.94 -4.45
CA VAL A 78 21.92 -11.98 -3.27
C VAL A 78 20.81 -10.94 -3.38
N ALA A 79 21.16 -9.70 -3.73
CA ALA A 79 20.19 -8.61 -3.92
C ALA A 79 19.15 -8.95 -4.99
N GLU A 80 19.58 -9.43 -6.17
CA GLU A 80 18.68 -9.88 -7.25
C GLU A 80 17.68 -10.95 -6.76
N PHE A 81 18.15 -11.93 -6.00
CA PHE A 81 17.29 -12.96 -5.41
C PHE A 81 16.29 -12.38 -4.38
N LEU A 82 16.73 -11.43 -3.56
CA LEU A 82 15.88 -10.79 -2.56
C LEU A 82 14.86 -9.82 -3.18
N ASP A 83 15.21 -9.15 -4.27
CA ASP A 83 14.30 -8.28 -5.04
C ASP A 83 13.14 -9.08 -5.61
N GLU A 84 13.43 -10.22 -6.25
CA GLU A 84 12.42 -11.15 -6.75
C GLU A 84 11.49 -11.63 -5.62
N LEU A 85 12.06 -12.01 -4.47
CA LEU A 85 11.28 -12.41 -3.30
C LEU A 85 10.44 -11.27 -2.72
N ALA A 86 10.98 -10.06 -2.64
CA ALA A 86 10.28 -8.92 -2.07
C ALA A 86 9.02 -8.57 -2.86
N VAL A 87 9.08 -8.64 -4.20
CA VAL A 87 7.90 -8.48 -5.07
C VAL A 87 6.84 -9.54 -4.78
N GLU A 88 7.25 -10.81 -4.68
CA GLU A 88 6.34 -11.92 -4.37
C GLU A 88 5.68 -11.76 -2.99
N LEU A 89 6.48 -11.41 -1.97
CA LEU A 89 6.01 -11.25 -0.59
C LEU A 89 5.04 -10.08 -0.46
N ARG A 90 5.35 -8.91 -1.06
CA ARG A 90 4.44 -7.76 -1.09
C ARG A 90 3.11 -8.12 -1.76
N THR A 91 3.15 -8.85 -2.87
CA THR A 91 1.94 -9.30 -3.57
C THR A 91 1.07 -10.21 -2.68
N LYS A 92 1.70 -11.19 -2.01
CA LYS A 92 1.00 -12.12 -1.10
C LYS A 92 0.42 -11.41 0.11
N VAL A 93 1.17 -10.50 0.73
CA VAL A 93 0.72 -9.70 1.87
C VAL A 93 -0.48 -8.84 1.50
N ASN A 94 -0.41 -8.12 0.36
CA ASN A 94 -1.52 -7.31 -0.13
C ASN A 94 -2.78 -8.15 -0.38
N ARG A 95 -2.61 -9.36 -0.94
CA ARG A 95 -3.73 -10.29 -1.14
C ARG A 95 -4.34 -10.75 0.18
N VAL A 96 -3.53 -11.11 1.18
CA VAL A 96 -4.01 -11.51 2.50
C VAL A 96 -4.74 -10.36 3.19
N GLN A 97 -4.21 -9.14 3.10
CA GLN A 97 -4.86 -7.94 3.63
C GLN A 97 -6.20 -7.66 2.94
N ALA A 98 -6.27 -7.80 1.61
CA ALA A 98 -7.52 -7.64 0.86
C ALA A 98 -8.58 -8.68 1.22
N LEU A 99 -8.17 -9.92 1.54
CA LEU A 99 -9.08 -10.97 1.99
C LEU A 99 -9.49 -10.82 3.46
N ALA A 100 -8.62 -10.28 4.30
CA ALA A 100 -8.88 -10.03 5.72
C ALA A 100 -9.72 -8.76 5.94
N ALA A 101 -9.74 -7.84 4.98
CA ALA A 101 -10.61 -6.67 5.02
C ALA A 101 -12.08 -7.12 5.02
N PRO A 102 -12.92 -6.63 5.96
CA PRO A 102 -14.35 -6.94 5.95
C PRO A 102 -14.95 -6.53 4.59
N PRO A 103 -15.94 -7.25 4.05
CA PRO A 103 -16.53 -6.97 2.74
C PRO A 103 -17.27 -5.63 2.79
N ARG A 104 -16.56 -4.52 2.62
CA ARG A 104 -17.12 -3.16 2.56
C ARG A 104 -16.77 -2.41 1.26
N GLN A 105 -16.10 -3.05 0.31
CA GLN A 105 -15.69 -2.40 -0.95
C GLN A 105 -16.23 -3.04 -2.22
N ARG A 106 -16.93 -4.18 -2.15
CA ARG A 106 -17.70 -4.68 -3.31
C ARG A 106 -19.04 -3.95 -3.51
N GLN A 107 -19.42 -3.05 -2.60
CA GLN A 107 -20.63 -2.22 -2.72
C GLN A 107 -20.36 -0.86 -3.38
N ARG A 108 -19.11 -0.37 -3.42
CA ARG A 108 -18.82 0.96 -4.01
C ARG A 108 -18.86 0.99 -5.54
N GLU A 109 -18.68 -0.15 -6.21
CA GLU A 109 -18.84 -0.24 -7.67
C GLU A 109 -20.33 -0.33 -8.08
N ALA A 110 -21.25 -0.50 -7.13
CA ALA A 110 -22.69 -0.50 -7.38
C ALA A 110 -23.38 0.83 -7.01
N GLU A 111 -22.65 1.78 -6.39
CA GLU A 111 -23.16 3.11 -6.00
C GLU A 111 -22.67 4.25 -6.92
N ASP A 112 -22.00 3.94 -8.03
CA ASP A 112 -21.85 4.90 -9.13
C ASP A 112 -23.13 4.92 -9.98
N GLU A 113 -24.23 5.34 -9.37
CA GLU A 113 -25.35 5.86 -10.14
C GLU A 113 -24.86 7.19 -10.76
N PRO A 114 -24.81 7.32 -12.11
CA PRO A 114 -24.24 8.49 -12.73
C PRO A 114 -25.03 9.71 -12.26
N VAL A 115 -24.38 10.59 -11.48
CA VAL A 115 -24.93 11.88 -11.05
C VAL A 115 -25.66 12.50 -12.23
N SER A 116 -26.98 12.66 -12.11
CA SER A 116 -27.85 13.02 -13.23
C SER A 116 -27.36 14.32 -13.87
N LEU A 117 -27.63 14.51 -15.17
CA LEU A 117 -27.23 15.72 -15.88
C LEU A 117 -27.76 16.98 -15.18
N GLU A 118 -28.96 16.92 -14.61
CA GLU A 118 -29.55 18.00 -13.81
C GLU A 118 -28.74 18.28 -12.55
N GLN A 119 -28.26 17.25 -11.87
CA GLN A 119 -27.49 17.38 -10.65
C GLN A 119 -26.08 17.91 -10.92
N ARG A 120 -25.47 17.56 -12.06
CA ARG A 120 -24.21 18.18 -12.54
C ARG A 120 -24.38 19.65 -12.91
N GLN A 121 -25.46 20.01 -13.60
CA GLN A 121 -25.78 21.41 -13.93
C GLN A 121 -26.02 22.24 -12.66
N ARG A 122 -26.70 21.67 -11.66
CA ARG A 122 -26.92 22.29 -10.35
C ARG A 122 -25.60 22.57 -9.62
N MET A 123 -24.69 21.60 -9.61
CA MET A 123 -23.35 21.78 -9.04
C MET A 123 -22.56 22.88 -9.77
N GLY A 124 -22.62 22.94 -11.10
CA GLY A 124 -21.96 23.99 -11.88
C GLY A 124 -22.47 25.41 -11.55
N LEU A 125 -23.78 25.57 -11.37
CA LEU A 125 -24.38 26.85 -10.96
C LEU A 125 -23.92 27.29 -9.56
N LEU A 126 -23.95 26.38 -8.58
CA LEU A 126 -23.49 26.66 -7.22
C LEU A 126 -22.02 27.06 -7.19
N PHE A 127 -21.15 26.34 -7.90
CA PHE A 127 -19.73 26.68 -8.01
C PHE A 127 -19.50 28.03 -8.70
N GLY A 128 -20.26 28.34 -9.76
CA GLY A 128 -20.18 29.62 -10.45
C GLY A 128 -20.57 30.81 -9.57
N MET A 129 -21.56 30.64 -8.69
CA MET A 129 -22.00 31.68 -7.75
C MET A 129 -21.03 31.86 -6.60
N LEU A 130 -20.49 30.77 -6.06
CA LEU A 130 -19.44 30.82 -5.05
C LEU A 130 -18.19 31.56 -5.59
N GLY A 131 -17.80 31.29 -6.84
CA GLY A 131 -16.69 31.98 -7.50
C GLY A 131 -16.93 33.48 -7.68
N LYS A 132 -18.16 33.90 -8.02
CA LYS A 132 -18.52 35.32 -8.12
C LYS A 132 -18.49 36.03 -6.76
N ALA A 133 -18.96 35.39 -5.70
CA ALA A 133 -18.95 35.97 -4.37
C ALA A 133 -17.55 36.07 -3.75
N LEU A 134 -16.70 35.07 -4.02
CA LEU A 134 -15.29 35.12 -3.62
C LEU A 134 -14.52 36.24 -4.33
N THR A 135 -14.95 36.65 -5.52
CA THR A 135 -14.30 37.73 -6.29
C THR A 135 -14.93 39.10 -6.07
N SER A 136 -16.23 39.19 -5.80
CA SER A 136 -16.94 40.47 -5.54
C SER A 136 -17.05 40.85 -4.06
N GLY A 137 -16.90 39.88 -3.14
CA GLY A 137 -17.08 40.06 -1.70
C GLY A 137 -18.55 40.15 -1.24
N ASP A 138 -19.51 40.01 -2.15
CA ASP A 138 -20.95 40.14 -1.86
C ASP A 138 -21.58 38.78 -1.47
N TRP A 139 -21.41 38.42 -0.21
CA TRP A 139 -21.95 37.18 0.37
C TRP A 139 -23.46 37.20 0.58
N ASN A 140 -24.08 38.39 0.67
CA ASN A 140 -25.53 38.52 0.83
C ASN A 140 -26.28 38.00 -0.42
N ALA A 141 -25.70 38.17 -1.60
CA ALA A 141 -26.25 37.64 -2.85
C ALA A 141 -26.21 36.10 -2.91
N VAL A 142 -25.21 35.46 -2.28
CA VAL A 142 -25.10 34.00 -2.17
C VAL A 142 -26.16 33.45 -1.23
N ASP A 143 -26.29 34.05 -0.05
CA ASP A 143 -27.28 33.61 0.96
C ASP A 143 -28.71 33.72 0.42
N ALA A 144 -29.04 34.79 -0.30
CA ALA A 144 -30.34 34.98 -0.92
C ALA A 144 -30.65 33.95 -2.03
N GLU A 145 -29.63 33.43 -2.73
CA GLU A 145 -29.81 32.39 -3.74
C GLU A 145 -29.87 30.99 -3.13
N CYS A 146 -29.04 30.70 -2.12
CA CYS A 146 -29.13 29.46 -1.33
C CYS A 146 -30.53 29.29 -0.74
N GLN A 147 -31.09 30.35 -0.16
CA GLN A 147 -32.47 30.34 0.34
C GLN A 147 -33.52 30.14 -0.76
N ARG A 148 -33.31 30.67 -1.97
CA ARG A 148 -34.22 30.45 -3.11
C ARG A 148 -34.17 29.02 -3.63
N ILE A 149 -33.00 28.38 -3.63
CA ILE A 149 -32.82 26.97 -4.01
C ILE A 149 -33.51 26.07 -2.97
N GLU A 150 -33.31 26.33 -1.68
CA GLU A 150 -33.97 25.59 -0.59
C GLU A 150 -35.50 25.76 -0.61
N ALA A 151 -36.00 26.96 -0.91
CA ALA A 151 -37.44 27.22 -1.02
C ALA A 151 -38.08 26.49 -2.22
N ARG A 152 -37.33 26.33 -3.32
CA ARG A 152 -37.77 25.63 -4.53
C ARG A 152 -37.77 24.11 -4.36
N ASP A 153 -36.81 23.56 -3.60
CA ASP A 153 -36.79 22.14 -3.23
C ASP A 153 -37.98 21.79 -2.29
N LYS A 154 -38.39 22.70 -1.41
CA LYS A 154 -39.61 22.53 -0.60
C LYS A 154 -40.90 22.49 -1.41
N TRP A 155 -40.94 23.13 -2.59
CA TRP A 155 -42.11 23.12 -3.48
C TRP A 155 -42.22 21.84 -4.33
N ASN A 156 -41.08 21.20 -4.63
CA ASN A 156 -41.02 19.94 -5.40
C ASN A 156 -41.07 18.68 -4.53
N ALA A 157 -41.24 18.82 -3.21
CA ALA A 157 -41.42 17.67 -2.32
C ALA A 157 -42.76 16.97 -2.66
N PRO A 158 -42.79 15.65 -2.86
CA PRO A 158 -44.04 14.93 -3.08
C PRO A 158 -44.95 15.14 -1.87
N GLN A 159 -46.17 15.64 -2.11
CA GLN A 159 -47.14 15.83 -1.04
C GLN A 159 -47.47 14.48 -0.39
N PRO A 160 -47.56 14.40 0.95
CA PRO A 160 -47.94 13.17 1.61
C PRO A 160 -49.34 12.77 1.16
N PRO A 161 -49.62 11.47 0.93
CA PRO A 161 -50.90 11.02 0.43
C PRO A 161 -52.01 11.43 1.42
N THR A 162 -52.99 12.17 0.92
CA THR A 162 -54.23 12.48 1.62
C THR A 162 -54.96 11.17 1.91
N LYS A 163 -55.08 10.81 3.19
CA LYS A 163 -55.91 9.67 3.61
C LYS A 163 -57.40 10.03 3.49
N PRO A 164 -58.25 9.10 3.04
CA PRO A 164 -59.71 9.25 3.04
C PRO A 164 -60.30 9.25 4.45
#